data_AF-K8ZVN2-F1
#
_entry.id   AF-K8ZVN2-F1
#
_cell.length_a   1.000
_cell.length_b   1.000
_cell.length_c   1.000
_cell.angle_alpha   90.00
_cell.angle_beta   90.00
_cell.angle_gamma   90.00
#
_symmetry.space_group_name_H-M   'P 1'
#
loop_
_entity.id
_entity.type
_entity.pdbx_description
1 polymer ?
#
loop_
_entity_poly.entity_id
_entity_poly.type
_entity_poly.pdbx_seq_one_letter_code
_entity_poly.pdbx_strand_id
1 'polypeptide(L)'
;MSINIKNNASKSVIFQNMPQDFEEFSGQVIPSTSIKEFDFSRLCVAIIGTNQETVTHLEKICQQAKFVTVFQITPHFILPHSQMGTNKLITHPLIIKNRRLFNNRIKSLLALRFLDTQVSETWLKRLLTPNIATTKKVFFKSDSYYAALQKSNCKLQTWPIVKVNHKSIHSMDGIEQSIDVIIRTTL
;
A
#
# COMPACT_ATOMS: atom_id res chain seq x y z
N MET A 1 -0.96 49.89 15.93
CA MET A 1 -0.45 48.52 16.22
C MET A 1 -0.91 47.61 15.09
N SER A 2 -0.05 47.44 14.09
CA SER A 2 -0.36 46.65 12.89
C SER A 2 -0.12 45.18 13.18
N ILE A 3 -1.19 44.38 13.21
CA ILE A 3 -1.13 42.94 13.43
C ILE A 3 -0.46 42.33 12.20
N ASN A 4 0.73 41.77 12.44
CA ASN A 4 1.62 41.21 11.43
C ASN A 4 1.11 39.82 11.04
N ILE A 5 0.18 39.76 10.08
CA ILE A 5 -0.26 38.53 9.42
C ILE A 5 0.82 38.16 8.40
N LYS A 6 1.94 37.59 8.85
CA LYS A 6 2.94 37.00 7.97
C LYS A 6 2.95 35.50 8.14
N ASN A 7 2.61 34.83 7.03
CA ASN A 7 2.96 33.45 6.69
C ASN A 7 2.22 32.32 7.42
N ASN A 8 0.91 32.22 7.18
CA ASN A 8 0.28 30.89 7.06
C ASN A 8 -0.02 30.66 5.59
N ALA A 9 0.99 30.21 4.84
CA ALA A 9 0.78 29.68 3.50
C ALA A 9 -0.08 28.43 3.61
N SER A 10 -1.41 28.63 3.54
CA SER A 10 -2.45 27.64 3.25
C SER A 10 -2.10 26.18 3.59
N LYS A 11 -2.05 25.82 4.88
CA LYS A 11 -2.08 24.41 5.27
C LYS A 11 -3.42 23.87 4.75
N SER A 12 -3.37 23.03 3.70
CA SER A 12 -4.58 22.46 3.13
C SER A 12 -5.31 21.69 4.23
N VAL A 13 -6.62 21.91 4.37
CA VAL A 13 -7.47 21.21 5.34
C VAL A 13 -7.50 19.69 5.08
N ILE A 14 -7.08 19.27 3.88
CA ILE A 14 -7.09 17.90 3.40
C ILE A 14 -5.66 17.36 3.38
N PHE A 15 -5.47 16.17 3.94
CA PHE A 15 -4.22 15.42 3.87
C PHE A 15 -3.89 15.03 2.42
N GLN A 16 -2.71 15.38 1.94
CA GLN A 16 -2.28 15.15 0.55
C GLN A 16 -1.03 14.25 0.46
N ASN A 17 -0.56 13.70 1.58
CA ASN A 17 0.68 12.93 1.66
C ASN A 17 1.91 13.76 1.22
N MET A 18 1.88 15.07 1.52
CA MET A 18 2.98 16.01 1.25
C MET A 18 3.88 16.12 2.48
N PRO A 19 5.16 16.53 2.33
CA PRO A 19 6.08 16.68 3.47
C PRO A 19 5.52 17.56 4.61
N GLN A 20 4.72 18.57 4.26
CA GLN A 20 4.04 19.49 5.19
C GLN A 20 3.05 18.78 6.13
N ASP A 21 2.45 17.67 5.67
CA ASP A 21 1.50 16.90 6.46
C ASP A 21 2.17 16.13 7.62
N PHE A 22 3.50 15.99 7.56
CA PHE A 22 4.30 15.23 8.53
C PHE A 22 5.18 16.10 9.43
N GLU A 23 5.14 17.42 9.31
CA GLU A 23 6.00 18.32 10.10
C GLU A 23 5.79 18.19 11.61
N GLU A 24 4.55 17.91 12.03
CA GLU A 24 4.21 17.72 13.44
C GLU A 24 4.63 16.33 13.96
N PHE A 25 4.94 15.37 13.09
CA PHE A 25 5.26 14.00 13.48
C PHE A 25 6.67 13.90 14.07
N SER A 26 6.78 13.43 15.32
CA SER A 26 8.05 13.28 16.04
C SER A 26 8.76 11.96 15.75
N GLY A 27 8.08 11.01 15.10
CA GLY A 27 8.67 9.74 14.68
C GLY A 27 9.46 9.85 13.38
N GLN A 28 9.88 8.70 12.84
CA GLN A 28 10.68 8.68 11.62
C GLN A 28 9.79 8.55 10.39
N VAL A 29 9.97 9.43 9.41
CA VAL A 29 9.31 9.34 8.10
C VAL A 29 10.34 8.89 7.07
N ILE A 30 10.16 7.70 6.52
CA ILE A 30 11.07 7.13 5.52
C ILE A 30 10.38 7.01 4.16
N PRO A 31 11.10 7.26 3.06
CA PRO A 31 10.57 6.97 1.73
C PRO A 31 10.54 5.45 1.50
N SER A 32 9.62 5.00 0.64
CA SER A 32 9.47 3.58 0.30
C SER A 32 10.74 2.94 -0.30
N THR A 33 11.66 3.72 -0.86
CA THR A 33 12.93 3.24 -1.42
C THR A 33 13.90 2.77 -0.34
N SER A 34 13.81 3.31 0.87
CA SER A 34 14.72 3.02 1.98
C SER A 34 14.22 1.90 2.89
N ILE A 35 13.11 1.23 2.53
CA ILE A 35 12.54 0.12 3.31
C ILE A 35 13.54 -1.02 3.52
N LYS A 36 14.42 -1.28 2.54
CA LYS A 36 15.32 -2.43 2.58
C LYS A 36 16.36 -2.33 3.71
N GLU A 37 16.82 -1.12 3.99
CA GLU A 37 17.93 -0.81 4.88
C GLU A 37 17.47 -0.46 6.30
N PHE A 38 16.18 -0.17 6.48
CA PHE A 38 15.61 0.22 7.76
C PHE A 38 15.27 -0.99 8.64
N ASP A 39 15.50 -0.86 9.95
CA ASP A 39 15.11 -1.87 10.93
C ASP A 39 13.76 -1.50 11.57
N PHE A 40 12.75 -2.35 11.37
CA PHE A 40 11.41 -2.15 11.91
C PHE A 40 11.19 -2.88 13.25
N SER A 41 12.23 -3.48 13.83
CA SER A 41 12.14 -4.30 15.02
C SER A 41 11.40 -3.60 16.16
N ARG A 42 10.29 -4.21 16.60
CA ARG A 42 9.44 -3.75 17.73
C ARG A 42 8.71 -2.41 17.52
N LEU A 43 8.74 -1.83 16.32
CA LEU A 43 8.09 -0.55 16.02
C LEU A 43 6.66 -0.74 15.53
N CYS A 44 5.82 0.26 15.76
CA CYS A 44 4.52 0.39 15.11
C CYS A 44 4.68 1.18 13.81
N VAL A 45 4.42 0.52 12.68
CA VAL A 45 4.71 1.05 11.33
C VAL A 45 3.42 1.39 10.62
N ALA A 46 3.34 2.59 10.04
CA ALA A 46 2.28 2.98 9.13
C ALA A 46 2.81 3.08 7.71
N ILE A 47 2.16 2.39 6.76
CA ILE A 47 2.45 2.50 5.33
C ILE A 47 1.37 3.37 4.71
N ILE A 48 1.76 4.52 4.15
CA ILE A 48 0.83 5.45 3.51
C ILE A 48 0.96 5.30 2.00
N GLY A 49 -0.09 4.76 1.39
CA GLY A 49 -0.14 4.46 -0.04
C GLY A 49 0.46 3.09 -0.37
N THR A 50 0.40 2.76 -1.66
CA THR A 50 0.83 1.45 -2.17
C THR A 50 1.64 1.64 -3.44
N ASN A 51 2.82 1.04 -3.48
CA ASN A 51 3.70 1.03 -4.65
C ASN A 51 4.43 -0.32 -4.77
N GLN A 52 5.25 -0.48 -5.80
CA GLN A 52 5.95 -1.74 -6.04
C GLN A 52 6.86 -2.14 -4.86
N GLU A 53 7.59 -1.21 -4.25
CA GLU A 53 8.50 -1.49 -3.13
C GLU A 53 7.75 -1.92 -1.86
N THR A 54 6.70 -1.17 -1.47
CA THR A 54 5.87 -1.51 -0.30
C THR A 54 5.19 -2.87 -0.48
N VAL A 55 4.65 -3.17 -1.67
CA VAL A 55 4.00 -4.44 -1.99
C VAL A 55 4.98 -5.62 -1.95
N THR A 56 6.23 -5.41 -2.36
CA THR A 56 7.28 -6.43 -2.33
C THR A 56 7.80 -6.67 -0.91
N HIS A 57 7.95 -5.61 -0.12
CA HIS A 57 8.58 -5.68 1.20
C HIS A 57 7.62 -5.81 2.39
N LEU A 58 6.31 -5.74 2.16
CA LEU A 58 5.30 -5.82 3.22
C LEU A 58 5.50 -7.02 4.15
N GLU A 59 5.81 -8.18 3.59
CA GLU A 59 6.02 -9.39 4.38
C GLU A 59 7.21 -9.27 5.35
N LYS A 60 8.35 -8.74 4.86
CA LYS A 60 9.55 -8.50 5.67
C LYS A 60 9.25 -7.51 6.80
N ILE A 61 8.53 -6.43 6.50
CA ILE A 61 8.12 -5.44 7.50
C ILE A 61 7.25 -6.12 8.57
N CYS A 62 6.26 -6.91 8.16
CA CYS A 62 5.40 -7.63 9.11
C CYS A 62 6.15 -8.70 9.93
N GLN A 63 7.29 -9.21 9.49
CA GLN A 63 8.10 -10.15 10.29
C GLN A 63 8.88 -9.44 11.41
N GLN A 64 9.23 -8.18 11.23
CA GLN A 64 10.08 -7.41 12.16
C GLN A 64 9.26 -6.47 13.07
N ALA A 65 8.24 -5.84 12.49
CA ALA A 65 7.41 -4.84 13.17
C ALA A 65 6.50 -5.46 14.23
N LYS A 66 6.27 -4.70 15.30
CA LYS A 66 5.29 -5.05 16.33
C LYS A 66 3.87 -5.03 15.74
N PHE A 67 3.57 -3.99 14.98
CA PHE A 67 2.28 -3.82 14.32
C PHE A 67 2.45 -3.00 13.04
N VAL A 68 1.74 -3.36 11.98
CA VAL A 68 1.77 -2.69 10.69
C VAL A 68 0.36 -2.27 10.31
N THR A 69 0.16 -0.98 10.05
CA THR A 69 -1.07 -0.49 9.42
C THR A 69 -0.80 -0.02 8.00
N VAL A 70 -1.52 -0.58 7.03
CA VAL A 70 -1.46 -0.19 5.63
C VAL A 70 -2.64 0.73 5.32
N PHE A 71 -2.37 2.01 5.09
CA PHE A 71 -3.35 2.99 4.66
C PHE A 71 -3.48 2.96 3.13
N GLN A 72 -4.59 2.41 2.66
CA GLN A 72 -4.86 2.20 1.25
C GLN A 72 -6.32 2.53 0.94
N ILE A 73 -6.54 3.70 0.35
CA ILE A 73 -7.88 4.14 -0.07
C ILE A 73 -8.30 3.40 -1.35
N THR A 74 -7.40 3.31 -2.32
CA THR A 74 -7.65 2.67 -3.61
C THR A 74 -6.81 1.41 -3.79
N PRO A 75 -7.43 0.23 -3.93
CA PRO A 75 -6.68 -0.99 -4.24
C PRO A 75 -6.13 -1.03 -5.66
N HIS A 76 -4.99 -1.71 -5.80
CA HIS A 76 -4.28 -1.90 -7.06
C HIS A 76 -4.28 -3.37 -7.48
N PHE A 77 -4.09 -3.64 -8.77
CA PHE A 77 -3.98 -5.01 -9.26
C PHE A 77 -2.63 -5.59 -8.87
N ILE A 78 -2.61 -6.77 -8.26
CA ILE A 78 -1.38 -7.48 -7.90
C ILE A 78 -1.30 -8.74 -8.72
N LEU A 79 -0.16 -8.92 -9.38
CA LEU A 79 0.17 -10.10 -10.15
C LEU A 79 1.20 -10.92 -9.39
N PRO A 80 1.20 -12.25 -9.56
CA PRO A 80 2.27 -13.08 -9.04
C PRO A 80 3.61 -12.64 -9.66
N HIS A 81 4.63 -12.52 -8.83
CA HIS A 81 6.00 -12.27 -9.26
C HIS A 81 6.63 -13.56 -9.80
N SER A 82 6.46 -14.66 -9.08
CA SER A 82 6.96 -15.97 -9.46
C SER A 82 5.96 -16.72 -10.34
N GLN A 83 6.45 -17.32 -11.42
CA GLN A 83 5.67 -18.15 -12.33
C GLN A 83 5.57 -19.61 -11.82
N MET A 84 5.49 -19.81 -10.50
CA MET A 84 5.38 -21.14 -9.88
C MET A 84 4.00 -21.74 -10.19
N GLY A 85 3.91 -22.44 -11.32
CA GLY A 85 2.75 -23.21 -11.75
C GLY A 85 2.29 -22.96 -13.18
N THR A 86 2.56 -21.79 -13.77
CA THR A 86 2.10 -21.44 -15.13
C THR A 86 3.22 -21.43 -16.18
N ASN A 87 4.48 -21.58 -15.77
CA ASN A 87 5.63 -21.58 -16.68
C ASN A 87 5.48 -22.58 -17.85
N LYS A 88 4.93 -23.78 -17.61
CA LYS A 88 4.74 -24.79 -18.68
C LYS A 88 3.67 -24.39 -19.71
N LEU A 89 2.65 -23.63 -19.31
CA LEU A 89 1.57 -23.21 -20.20
C LEU A 89 1.89 -21.89 -20.91
N ILE A 90 2.55 -20.95 -20.23
CA ILE A 90 2.90 -19.63 -20.79
C ILE A 90 4.07 -19.73 -21.77
N THR A 91 4.99 -20.69 -21.61
CA THR A 91 6.08 -20.92 -22.58
C THR A 91 5.65 -21.69 -23.83
N HIS A 92 4.37 -22.08 -23.94
CA HIS A 92 3.89 -22.71 -25.16
C HIS A 92 4.11 -21.77 -26.35
N PRO A 93 4.69 -22.23 -27.48
CA PRO A 93 5.08 -21.38 -28.59
C PRO A 93 3.92 -20.54 -29.17
N LEU A 94 2.68 -21.02 -29.02
CA LEU A 94 1.46 -20.30 -29.44
C LEU A 94 1.12 -19.09 -28.53
N ILE A 95 1.48 -19.11 -27.24
CA ILE A 95 1.25 -18.00 -26.30
C ILE A 95 2.38 -16.97 -26.38
N ILE A 96 3.63 -17.44 -26.56
CA ILE A 96 4.81 -16.58 -26.79
C ILE A 96 4.65 -15.73 -28.07
N LYS A 97 4.12 -16.30 -29.15
CA LYS A 97 3.96 -15.61 -30.44
C LYS A 97 2.89 -14.51 -30.38
N ASN A 98 1.94 -14.61 -29.44
CA ASN A 98 0.84 -13.66 -29.26
C ASN A 98 0.96 -12.84 -27.97
N ARG A 99 2.10 -12.17 -27.73
CA ARG A 99 2.22 -11.17 -26.64
C ARG A 99 1.11 -10.10 -26.64
N ARG A 100 0.46 -9.86 -27.79
CA ARG A 100 -0.72 -8.97 -27.94
C ARG A 100 -1.95 -9.43 -27.15
N LEU A 101 -2.07 -10.73 -26.83
CA LEU A 101 -3.19 -11.26 -26.05
C LEU A 101 -3.09 -10.88 -24.56
N PHE A 102 -1.93 -10.51 -24.03
CA PHE A 102 -1.77 -9.97 -22.67
C PHE A 102 -2.28 -8.51 -22.56
N ASN A 103 -3.50 -8.29 -23.03
CA ASN A 103 -4.23 -7.04 -22.86
C ASN A 103 -4.54 -6.81 -21.37
N ASN A 104 -4.76 -5.54 -20.99
CA ASN A 104 -5.10 -5.12 -19.63
C ASN A 104 -6.30 -5.87 -19.05
N ARG A 105 -7.22 -6.36 -19.90
CA ARG A 105 -8.35 -7.20 -19.49
C ARG A 105 -7.93 -8.56 -18.95
N ILE A 106 -7.02 -9.25 -19.64
CA ILE A 106 -6.52 -10.56 -19.18
C ILE A 106 -5.68 -10.37 -17.91
N LYS A 107 -4.85 -9.33 -17.86
CA LYS A 107 -4.09 -9.01 -16.64
C LYS A 107 -5.00 -8.72 -15.45
N SER A 108 -6.08 -7.96 -15.63
CA SER A 108 -7.03 -7.74 -14.53
C SER A 108 -7.71 -9.03 -14.08
N LEU A 109 -8.09 -9.91 -15.01
CA LEU A 109 -8.71 -11.20 -14.66
C LEU A 109 -7.73 -12.09 -13.87
N LEU A 110 -6.48 -12.17 -14.32
CA LEU A 110 -5.44 -12.94 -13.65
C LEU A 110 -5.16 -12.41 -12.24
N ALA A 111 -5.09 -11.09 -12.07
CA ALA A 111 -4.92 -10.45 -10.77
C ALA A 111 -6.09 -10.73 -9.82
N LEU A 112 -7.33 -10.68 -10.31
CA LEU A 112 -8.51 -11.01 -9.50
C LEU A 112 -8.52 -12.49 -9.09
N ARG A 113 -8.23 -13.40 -10.03
CA ARG A 113 -8.10 -14.83 -9.72
C ARG A 113 -7.01 -15.08 -8.68
N PHE A 114 -5.89 -14.36 -8.79
CA PHE A 114 -4.79 -14.46 -7.83
C PHE A 114 -5.21 -13.99 -6.44
N LEU A 115 -5.90 -12.84 -6.35
CA LEU A 115 -6.49 -12.34 -5.11
C LEU A 115 -7.47 -13.35 -4.50
N ASP A 116 -8.37 -13.90 -5.29
CA ASP A 116 -9.39 -14.86 -4.83
C ASP A 116 -8.77 -16.15 -4.29
N THR A 117 -7.64 -16.57 -4.87
CA THR A 117 -6.91 -17.77 -4.47
C THR A 117 -6.12 -17.54 -3.17
N GLN A 118 -5.57 -16.35 -2.96
CA GLN A 118 -4.68 -16.03 -1.84
C GLN A 118 -5.42 -15.56 -0.57
N VAL A 119 -6.53 -14.83 -0.73
CA VAL A 119 -7.29 -14.29 0.39
C VAL A 119 -8.46 -15.22 0.69
N SER A 120 -8.59 -15.69 1.93
CA SER A 120 -9.75 -16.50 2.36
C SER A 120 -10.96 -15.61 2.69
N GLU A 121 -10.72 -14.54 3.45
CA GLU A 121 -11.75 -13.68 4.01
C GLU A 121 -12.54 -12.87 2.97
N THR A 122 -13.85 -13.03 2.96
CA THR A 122 -14.74 -12.41 1.94
C THR A 122 -14.75 -10.89 2.05
N TRP A 123 -14.71 -10.34 3.27
CA TRP A 123 -14.69 -8.89 3.47
C TRP A 123 -13.37 -8.27 2.97
N LEU A 124 -12.24 -8.90 3.31
CA LEU A 124 -10.92 -8.45 2.87
C LEU A 124 -10.79 -8.49 1.34
N LYS A 125 -11.34 -9.53 0.69
CA LYS A 125 -11.40 -9.60 -0.78
C LYS A 125 -12.11 -8.39 -1.38
N ARG A 126 -13.26 -7.99 -0.83
CA ARG A 126 -14.03 -6.83 -1.32
C ARG A 126 -13.22 -5.53 -1.18
N LEU A 127 -12.56 -5.32 -0.05
CA LEU A 127 -11.72 -4.14 0.18
C LEU A 127 -10.52 -4.08 -0.77
N LEU A 128 -9.96 -5.23 -1.13
CA LEU A 128 -8.80 -5.34 -2.01
C LEU A 128 -9.15 -5.46 -3.49
N THR A 129 -10.44 -5.58 -3.85
CA THR A 129 -10.87 -5.73 -5.24
C THR A 129 -10.78 -4.37 -5.95
N PRO A 130 -9.86 -4.20 -6.92
CA PRO A 130 -9.73 -2.96 -7.67
C PRO A 130 -10.87 -2.77 -8.67
N ASN A 131 -11.17 -1.51 -8.99
CA ASN A 131 -12.16 -1.18 -10.01
C ASN A 131 -11.66 -1.59 -11.40
N ILE A 132 -12.38 -2.55 -12.02
CA ILE A 132 -12.04 -3.13 -13.32
C ILE A 132 -12.31 -2.16 -14.48
N ALA A 133 -13.24 -1.21 -14.30
CA ALA A 133 -13.66 -0.27 -15.33
C ALA A 133 -12.63 0.86 -15.57
N THR A 134 -11.70 1.08 -14.64
CA THR A 134 -10.71 2.15 -14.74
C THR A 134 -9.77 1.96 -15.94
N THR A 135 -9.60 3.01 -16.75
CA THR A 135 -8.74 3.00 -17.94
C THR A 135 -7.25 2.91 -17.58
N LYS A 136 -6.80 3.68 -16.58
CA LYS A 136 -5.43 3.67 -16.07
C LYS A 136 -5.27 2.59 -15.00
N LYS A 137 -4.94 1.37 -15.42
CA LYS A 137 -4.69 0.25 -14.50
C LYS A 137 -3.20 0.20 -14.14
N VAL A 138 -2.92 0.21 -12.84
CA VAL A 138 -1.57 -0.02 -12.31
C VAL A 138 -1.49 -1.46 -11.80
N PHE A 139 -0.43 -2.16 -12.22
CA PHE A 139 -0.17 -3.54 -11.84
C PHE A 139 1.12 -3.60 -11.04
N PHE A 140 1.04 -4.11 -9.81
CA PHE A 140 2.20 -4.46 -9.00
C PHE A 140 2.46 -5.96 -9.03
N LYS A 141 3.66 -6.37 -8.63
CA LYS A 141 4.05 -7.77 -8.59
C LYS A 141 4.50 -8.17 -7.19
N SER A 142 3.86 -9.17 -6.60
CA SER A 142 4.30 -9.77 -5.33
C SER A 142 3.56 -11.08 -5.11
N ASP A 143 4.28 -12.07 -4.58
CA ASP A 143 3.70 -13.36 -4.23
C ASP A 143 3.17 -13.39 -2.79
N SER A 144 3.75 -12.58 -1.89
CA SER A 144 3.47 -12.65 -0.45
C SER A 144 2.66 -11.49 0.10
N TYR A 145 2.30 -10.49 -0.71
CA TYR A 145 1.54 -9.32 -0.26
C TYR A 145 0.21 -9.68 0.42
N TYR A 146 -0.62 -10.51 -0.23
CA TYR A 146 -1.91 -10.90 0.32
C TYR A 146 -1.79 -11.78 1.57
N ALA A 147 -0.76 -12.62 1.64
CA ALA A 147 -0.44 -13.39 2.83
C ALA A 147 -0.01 -12.46 4.00
N ALA A 148 0.77 -11.42 3.70
CA ALA A 148 1.21 -10.45 4.70
C ALA A 148 0.07 -9.60 5.28
N LEU A 149 -0.92 -9.23 4.45
CA LEU A 149 -2.11 -8.51 4.92
C LEU A 149 -3.00 -9.33 5.87
N GLN A 150 -2.95 -10.66 5.79
CA GLN A 150 -3.74 -11.57 6.63
C GLN A 150 -3.05 -11.92 7.96
N LYS A 151 -1.82 -11.44 8.18
CA LYS A 151 -1.12 -11.67 9.46
C LYS A 151 -1.80 -10.93 10.60
N SER A 152 -1.76 -11.49 11.81
CA SER A 152 -2.40 -10.93 13.00
C SER A 152 -1.84 -9.57 13.43
N ASN A 153 -0.61 -9.25 13.05
CA ASN A 153 0.05 -7.97 13.32
C ASN A 153 -0.06 -6.97 12.16
N CYS A 154 -0.89 -7.24 11.15
CA CYS A 154 -1.12 -6.37 10.01
C CYS A 154 -2.60 -5.96 9.94
N LYS A 155 -2.86 -4.68 9.74
CA LYS A 155 -4.20 -4.13 9.54
C LYS A 155 -4.26 -3.30 8.27
N LEU A 156 -5.24 -3.58 7.41
CA LEU A 156 -5.59 -2.74 6.28
C LEU A 156 -6.58 -1.65 6.73
N GLN A 157 -6.23 -0.38 6.49
CA GLN A 157 -7.10 0.77 6.75
C GLN A 157 -7.45 1.45 5.42
N THR A 158 -8.73 1.47 5.08
CA THR A 158 -9.23 2.05 3.82
C THR A 158 -9.75 3.46 3.96
N TRP A 159 -9.93 3.94 5.19
CA TRP A 159 -10.35 5.29 5.48
C TRP A 159 -9.25 6.31 5.20
N PRO A 160 -9.59 7.51 4.70
CA PRO A 160 -8.62 8.57 4.50
C PRO A 160 -8.06 9.05 5.83
N ILE A 161 -6.79 9.47 5.79
CA ILE A 161 -6.11 10.12 6.91
C ILE A 161 -6.60 11.57 6.98
N VAL A 162 -6.97 12.01 8.18
CA VAL A 162 -7.41 13.40 8.43
C VAL A 162 -6.21 14.24 8.83
N LYS A 163 -5.43 13.76 9.81
CA LYS A 163 -4.28 14.48 10.35
C LYS A 163 -3.24 13.51 10.93
N VAL A 164 -1.97 13.87 10.80
CA VAL A 164 -0.87 13.25 11.53
C VAL A 164 -0.52 14.16 12.71
N ASN A 165 -0.57 13.62 13.92
CA ASN A 165 -0.14 14.25 15.16
C ASN A 165 1.28 13.78 15.52
N HIS A 166 1.83 14.28 16.64
CA HIS A 166 3.20 13.98 17.08
C HIS A 166 3.58 12.50 17.12
N LYS A 167 2.67 11.62 17.57
CA LYS A 167 2.92 10.17 17.67
C LYS A 167 1.74 9.33 17.18
N SER A 168 0.77 9.92 16.48
CA SER A 168 -0.43 9.22 16.06
C SER A 168 -0.93 9.67 14.69
N ILE A 169 -1.61 8.76 13.99
CA ILE A 169 -2.36 9.07 12.78
C ILE A 169 -3.85 8.99 13.11
N HIS A 170 -4.58 10.03 12.71
CA HIS A 170 -6.03 10.10 12.86
C HIS A 170 -6.69 9.76 11.53
N SER A 171 -7.47 8.70 11.54
CA SER A 171 -8.30 8.31 10.40
C SER A 171 -9.68 8.97 10.47
N MET A 172 -10.37 9.07 9.34
CA MET A 172 -11.76 9.55 9.29
C MET A 172 -12.75 8.64 10.07
N ASP A 173 -12.37 7.39 10.33
CA ASP A 173 -13.08 6.44 11.20
C ASP A 173 -13.12 6.85 12.69
N GLY A 174 -12.44 7.94 13.06
CA GLY A 174 -12.31 8.40 14.45
C GLY A 174 -11.29 7.61 15.28
N ILE A 175 -10.61 6.64 14.68
CA ILE A 175 -9.57 5.85 15.33
C ILE A 175 -8.23 6.59 15.26
N GLU A 176 -7.58 6.70 16.42
CA GLU A 176 -6.21 7.17 16.55
C GLU A 176 -5.28 5.97 16.71
N GLN A 177 -4.22 5.93 15.90
CA GLN A 177 -3.25 4.84 15.95
C GLN A 177 -1.88 5.40 16.32
N SER A 178 -1.29 4.88 17.40
CA SER A 178 0.07 5.24 17.79
C SER A 178 1.10 4.61 16.85
N ILE A 179 1.94 5.43 16.25
CA ILE A 179 2.87 5.03 15.20
C ILE A 179 4.25 5.63 15.49
N ASP A 180 5.29 4.81 15.31
CA ASP A 180 6.68 5.20 15.50
C ASP A 180 7.36 5.54 14.17
N VAL A 181 7.00 4.83 13.10
CA VAL A 181 7.59 4.99 11.77
C VAL A 181 6.51 5.07 10.70
N ILE A 182 6.63 6.07 9.83
CA ILE A 182 5.77 6.25 8.66
C ILE A 182 6.59 5.95 7.40
N ILE A 183 6.09 5.02 6.60
CA ILE A 183 6.61 4.73 5.27
C ILE A 183 5.77 5.50 4.27
N ARG A 184 6.40 6.45 3.59
CA ARG A 184 5.77 7.29 2.57
C ARG A 184 6.04 6.75 1.17
N THR A 185 5.00 6.51 0.39
CA THR A 185 5.16 6.28 -1.05
C THR A 185 5.24 7.61 -1.78
N THR A 186 6.34 7.87 -2.48
CA THR A 186 6.44 8.95 -3.47
C THR A 186 5.69 8.52 -4.73
N LEU A 187 4.78 9.37 -5.21
CA LEU A 187 4.15 9.25 -6.52
C LEU A 187 5.08 9.74 -7.64
#